data_AF-A0A225UUA7-F1
#
_entry.id   AF-A0A225UUA7-F1
#
_cell.length_a   1.000
_cell.length_b   1.000
_cell.length_c   1.000
_cell.angle_alpha   90.00
_cell.angle_beta   90.00
_cell.angle_gamma   90.00
#
_symmetry.space_group_name_H-M   'P 1'
#
loop_
_entity.id
_entity.type
_entity.pdbx_description
1 polymer ?
#
loop_
_entity_poly.entity_id
_entity_poly.type
_entity_poly.pdbx_seq_one_letter_code
_entity_poly.pdbx_strand_id
1 'polypeptide(L)'
;MGGPMGKCEQSRLRYIQKNQLLYRLETLQGLTDALRNESSDVHRVAVNEEVAQRSSTGRSNHSRERGVAAAEPEASNLGHKVKIPPTFTRDPRYLYQRFSDAMAIVRETCVPNLFITMTCNPNWPEIKENLRRGEQASDRPDLVLRVFMQELKVLNQDLDEGELGAKVHVVEYQK
;
A
#
# COMPACT_ATOMS: atom_id res chain seq x y z
N MET A 1 0.56 -5.12 -34.67
CA MET A 1 -0.70 -5.04 -35.45
C MET A 1 -1.82 -4.68 -34.47
N GLY A 2 -2.04 -3.39 -34.21
CA GLY A 2 -3.11 -2.94 -33.29
C GLY A 2 -4.46 -2.96 -34.02
N GLY A 3 -5.43 -3.72 -33.51
CA GLY A 3 -6.80 -3.72 -34.03
C GLY A 3 -7.46 -2.35 -33.89
N PRO A 4 -8.44 -2.01 -34.76
CA PRO A 4 -9.09 -0.71 -34.72
C PRO A 4 -9.87 -0.53 -33.41
N MET A 5 -9.44 0.42 -32.57
CA MET A 5 -10.14 0.79 -31.34
C MET A 5 -11.61 1.12 -31.63
N GLY A 6 -12.51 0.64 -30.77
CA GLY A 6 -13.94 0.83 -30.95
C GLY A 6 -14.32 2.31 -30.94
N LYS A 7 -15.33 2.70 -31.73
CA LYS A 7 -15.83 4.09 -31.80
C LYS A 7 -16.19 4.68 -30.42
N CYS A 8 -16.56 3.84 -29.46
CA CYS A 8 -16.82 4.20 -28.07
C CYS A 8 -15.53 4.61 -27.33
N GLU A 9 -14.47 3.80 -27.44
CA GLU A 9 -13.17 4.06 -26.79
C GLU A 9 -12.52 5.33 -27.33
N GLN A 10 -12.56 5.53 -28.65
CA GLN A 10 -12.07 6.78 -29.27
C GLN A 10 -12.85 8.01 -28.81
N SER A 11 -14.17 7.87 -28.58
CA SER A 11 -15.00 8.97 -28.10
C SER A 11 -14.73 9.28 -26.63
N ARG A 12 -14.50 8.24 -25.80
CA ARG A 12 -14.05 8.39 -24.42
C ARG A 12 -12.69 9.05 -24.31
N LEU A 13 -11.72 8.67 -25.15
CA LEU A 13 -10.39 9.28 -25.17
C LEU A 13 -10.45 10.76 -25.59
N ARG A 14 -11.27 11.10 -26.59
CA ARG A 14 -11.50 12.51 -26.97
C ARG A 14 -12.19 13.31 -25.87
N TYR A 15 -13.12 12.70 -25.15
CA TYR A 15 -13.76 13.32 -23.98
C TYR A 15 -12.74 13.59 -22.87
N ILE A 16 -11.85 12.63 -22.59
CA ILE A 16 -10.79 12.79 -21.60
C ILE A 16 -9.82 13.92 -22.01
N GLN A 17 -9.45 13.96 -23.29
CA GLN A 17 -8.57 15.01 -23.82
C GLN A 17 -9.21 16.41 -23.71
N LYS A 18 -10.52 16.54 -23.95
CA LYS A 18 -11.24 17.82 -23.84
C LYS A 18 -11.50 18.24 -22.39
N ASN A 19 -11.65 17.31 -21.47
CA ASN A 19 -12.05 17.58 -20.08
C ASN A 19 -10.89 17.48 -19.08
N GLN A 20 -9.65 17.64 -19.53
CA GLN A 20 -8.45 17.57 -18.68
C GLN A 20 -8.54 18.46 -17.42
N LEU A 21 -9.15 19.64 -17.51
CA LEU A 21 -9.35 20.54 -16.37
C LEU A 21 -10.34 19.99 -15.33
N LEU A 22 -11.41 19.33 -15.77
CA LEU A 22 -12.42 18.75 -14.89
C LEU A 22 -11.79 17.62 -14.06
N TYR A 23 -11.06 16.72 -14.71
CA TYR A 23 -10.34 15.65 -14.02
C TYR A 23 -9.30 16.19 -13.03
N ARG A 24 -8.66 17.33 -13.36
CA ARG A 24 -7.74 18.00 -12.41
C ARG A 24 -8.46 18.54 -11.19
N LEU A 25 -9.64 19.15 -11.38
CA LEU A 25 -10.45 19.68 -10.29
C LEU A 25 -10.96 18.53 -9.40
N GLU A 26 -11.49 17.47 -9.98
CA GLU A 26 -11.92 16.26 -9.27
C GLU A 26 -10.76 15.63 -8.48
N THR A 27 -9.54 15.61 -9.03
CA THR A 27 -8.35 15.13 -8.31
C THR A 27 -8.02 16.03 -7.11
N LEU A 28 -8.01 17.35 -7.28
CA LEU A 28 -7.74 18.29 -6.18
C LEU A 28 -8.83 18.27 -5.11
N GLN A 29 -10.08 18.08 -5.53
CA GLN A 29 -11.22 17.95 -4.63
C GLN A 29 -11.14 16.64 -3.86
N GLY A 30 -10.81 15.52 -4.50
CA GLY A 30 -10.56 14.26 -3.80
C GLY A 30 -9.40 14.35 -2.80
N LEU A 31 -8.32 15.09 -3.11
CA LEU A 31 -7.25 15.40 -2.16
C LEU A 31 -7.78 16.18 -0.97
N THR A 32 -8.57 17.22 -1.25
CA THR A 32 -9.15 18.08 -0.21
C THR A 32 -10.13 17.31 0.67
N ASP A 33 -10.94 16.43 0.08
CA ASP A 33 -11.91 15.58 0.78
C ASP A 33 -11.21 14.49 1.60
N ALA A 34 -10.11 13.92 1.11
CA ALA A 34 -9.28 12.98 1.86
C ALA A 34 -8.61 13.66 3.07
N LEU A 35 -8.08 14.87 2.89
CA LEU A 35 -7.56 15.71 3.98
C LEU A 35 -8.68 16.16 4.94
N ARG A 36 -9.91 16.34 4.45
CA ARG A 36 -11.06 16.71 5.30
C ARG A 36 -11.62 15.51 6.07
N ASN A 37 -11.58 14.30 5.50
CA ASN A 37 -12.00 13.05 6.14
C ASN A 37 -10.94 12.44 7.09
N GLU A 38 -9.94 13.22 7.49
CA GLU A 38 -8.91 12.91 8.49
C GLU A 38 -9.43 12.47 9.89
N SER A 39 -10.72 12.15 10.08
CA SER A 39 -11.33 11.92 11.40
C SER A 39 -12.16 10.65 11.61
N SER A 40 -12.26 9.69 10.67
CA SER A 40 -13.24 8.60 10.85
C SER A 40 -12.72 7.17 11.02
N ASP A 41 -11.48 6.85 10.64
CA ASP A 41 -10.95 5.48 10.86
C ASP A 41 -10.28 5.37 12.23
N VAL A 42 -11.13 5.28 13.26
CA VAL A 42 -10.77 4.94 14.63
C VAL A 42 -10.25 3.50 14.67
N HIS A 43 -8.96 3.28 14.40
CA HIS A 43 -8.32 2.05 14.81
C HIS A 43 -8.11 2.10 16.32
N ARG A 44 -8.85 1.25 17.06
CA ARG A 44 -8.64 1.04 18.50
C ARG A 44 -7.27 0.35 18.68
N VAL A 45 -6.20 1.13 18.71
CA VAL A 45 -4.88 0.62 19.05
C VAL A 45 -4.88 0.36 20.56
N ALA A 46 -5.02 -0.90 20.95
CA ALA A 46 -4.65 -1.33 22.29
C ALA A 46 -3.13 -1.11 22.44
N VAL A 47 -2.75 -0.32 23.43
CA VAL A 47 -1.36 -0.05 23.79
C VAL A 47 -0.73 -1.37 24.23
N ASN A 48 0.12 -1.96 23.40
CA ASN A 48 1.06 -3.00 23.81
C ASN A 48 2.49 -2.48 23.60
N GLU A 49 2.97 -1.81 24.65
CA GLU A 49 4.30 -1.91 25.28
C GLU A 49 5.45 -2.55 24.47
N GLU A 50 6.20 -1.77 23.69
CA GLU A 50 7.61 -2.08 23.33
C GLU A 50 8.42 -0.79 23.05
N VAL A 51 8.68 0.04 24.08
CA VAL A 51 9.76 1.04 24.05
C VAL A 51 10.48 1.03 25.40
N ALA A 52 11.35 0.05 25.60
CA ALA A 52 12.24 0.01 26.75
C ALA A 52 13.61 -0.56 26.36
N GLN A 53 14.31 0.09 25.43
CA GLN A 53 15.77 -0.10 25.29
C GLN A 53 16.43 1.21 24.89
N ARG A 54 16.85 2.01 25.89
CA ARG A 54 18.17 2.67 25.97
C ARG A 54 18.25 3.55 27.22
N SER A 55 19.44 3.56 27.80
CA SER A 55 19.91 4.24 29.02
C SER A 55 19.30 3.77 30.35
N SER A 56 20.01 3.54 31.45
CA SER A 56 21.40 3.20 31.78
C SER A 56 21.48 3.31 33.31
N THR A 57 22.07 2.32 33.98
CA THR A 57 22.78 2.47 35.28
C THR A 57 21.92 2.73 36.54
N GLY A 58 22.02 1.85 37.55
CA GLY A 58 21.78 2.26 38.95
C GLY A 58 21.08 1.27 39.89
N ARG A 59 21.89 0.41 40.51
CA ARG A 59 21.72 -0.43 41.72
C ARG A 59 20.58 -0.13 42.74
N SER A 60 20.03 -1.25 43.25
CA SER A 60 19.76 -1.63 44.66
C SER A 60 18.34 -1.54 45.26
N ASN A 61 18.05 -2.57 46.06
CA ASN A 61 16.75 -3.02 46.59
C ASN A 61 16.38 -2.36 47.94
N HIS A 62 15.09 -2.18 48.26
CA HIS A 62 14.45 -2.68 49.49
C HIS A 62 12.97 -2.28 49.67
N SER A 63 12.11 -3.31 49.77
CA SER A 63 10.96 -3.55 50.66
C SER A 63 10.12 -2.38 51.24
N ARG A 64 8.80 -2.35 50.95
CA ARG A 64 7.69 -2.23 51.95
C ARG A 64 6.29 -2.26 51.31
N GLU A 65 5.42 -3.08 51.90
CA GLU A 65 3.98 -3.21 51.62
C GLU A 65 3.19 -1.92 51.93
N ARG A 66 2.24 -1.55 51.06
CA ARG A 66 0.86 -1.15 51.41
C ARG A 66 0.03 -0.69 50.21
N GLY A 67 -1.23 -1.09 50.20
CA GLY A 67 -2.33 -0.21 49.81
C GLY A 67 -3.00 -0.51 48.48
N VAL A 68 -4.23 -1.02 48.58
CA VAL A 68 -5.22 -1.07 47.50
C VAL A 68 -5.46 0.34 46.94
N ALA A 69 -5.19 0.51 45.66
CA ALA A 69 -5.95 1.40 44.80
C ALA A 69 -5.89 0.77 43.41
N ALA A 70 -6.98 0.10 43.01
CA ALA A 70 -7.24 -0.11 41.60
C ALA A 70 -7.37 1.29 41.01
N ALA A 71 -6.25 1.83 40.49
CA ALA A 71 -6.28 3.01 39.67
C ALA A 71 -7.11 2.63 38.45
N GLU A 72 -8.39 3.01 38.47
CA GLU A 72 -9.20 3.00 37.27
C GLU A 72 -8.38 3.69 36.18
N PRO A 73 -8.19 3.07 35.00
CA PRO A 73 -7.52 3.75 33.91
C PRO A 73 -8.38 4.96 33.57
N GLU A 74 -7.90 6.14 33.98
CA GLU A 74 -8.33 7.46 33.57
C GLU A 74 -8.96 7.41 32.18
N ALA A 75 -10.30 7.54 32.13
CA ALA A 75 -11.10 7.46 30.91
C ALA A 75 -10.68 8.53 29.86
N SER A 76 -9.88 9.50 30.29
CA SER A 76 -9.22 10.53 29.47
C SER A 76 -8.22 9.96 28.45
N ASN A 77 -7.78 8.71 28.59
CA ASN A 77 -6.88 8.04 27.65
C ASN A 77 -7.58 7.15 26.60
N LEU A 78 -8.92 7.07 26.64
CA LEU A 78 -9.71 6.30 25.67
C LEU A 78 -10.13 7.20 24.51
N GLY A 79 -9.57 6.96 23.31
CA GLY A 79 -10.02 7.60 22.06
C GLY A 79 -9.11 8.69 21.50
N HIS A 80 -7.80 8.62 21.73
CA HIS A 80 -6.87 9.54 21.08
C HIS A 80 -6.88 9.35 19.55
N LYS A 81 -7.08 10.45 18.80
CA LYS A 81 -7.04 10.46 17.34
C LYS A 81 -5.59 10.31 16.87
N VAL A 82 -5.20 9.11 16.46
CA VAL A 82 -3.89 8.88 15.84
C VAL A 82 -4.00 9.07 14.33
N LYS A 83 -3.27 10.05 13.79
CA LYS A 83 -3.10 10.15 12.33
C LYS A 83 -2.18 9.02 11.89
N ILE A 84 -2.70 8.11 11.07
CA ILE A 84 -1.87 7.06 10.48
C ILE A 84 -0.91 7.74 9.49
N PRO A 85 0.41 7.48 9.59
CA PRO A 85 1.38 8.03 8.66
C PRO A 85 1.10 7.55 7.23
N PRO A 86 1.42 8.35 6.21
CA PRO A 86 1.31 7.95 4.80
C PRO A 86 2.20 6.75 4.41
N THR A 87 3.13 6.34 5.29
CA THR A 87 3.96 5.12 5.10
C THR A 87 3.20 3.83 5.40
N PHE A 88 1.99 3.90 5.98
CA PHE A 88 1.19 2.72 6.28
C PHE A 88 0.52 2.18 5.02
N THR A 89 1.07 1.09 4.49
CA THR A 89 0.61 0.44 3.26
C THR A 89 -0.84 -0.08 3.41
N ARG A 90 -1.63 0.03 2.33
CA ARG A 90 -3.04 -0.41 2.21
C ARG A 90 -4.10 0.50 2.86
N ASP A 91 -3.73 1.61 3.48
CA ASP A 91 -4.69 2.65 3.91
C ASP A 91 -5.11 3.53 2.71
N PRO A 92 -6.35 4.06 2.69
CA PRO A 92 -6.80 4.97 1.65
C PRO A 92 -5.84 6.14 1.39
N ARG A 93 -5.16 6.67 2.43
CA ARG A 93 -4.17 7.74 2.28
C ARG A 93 -2.95 7.29 1.49
N TYR A 94 -2.44 6.09 1.75
CA TYR A 94 -1.31 5.53 1.01
C TYR A 94 -1.65 5.40 -0.47
N LEU A 95 -2.82 4.81 -0.78
CA LEU A 95 -3.27 4.63 -2.16
C LEU A 95 -3.47 5.98 -2.87
N TYR A 96 -4.08 6.94 -2.18
CA TYR A 96 -4.31 8.28 -2.73
C TYR A 96 -3.00 9.01 -3.03
N GLN A 97 -2.02 8.95 -2.13
CA GLN A 97 -0.71 9.55 -2.35
C GLN A 97 0.01 8.91 -3.54
N ARG A 98 0.00 7.57 -3.64
CA ARG A 98 0.59 6.86 -4.79
C ARG A 98 -0.08 7.23 -6.10
N PHE A 99 -1.39 7.42 -6.11
CA PHE A 99 -2.11 7.91 -7.27
C PHE A 99 -1.68 9.32 -7.66
N SER A 100 -1.57 10.23 -6.69
CA SER A 100 -1.11 11.61 -6.93
C SER A 100 0.32 11.65 -7.50
N ASP A 101 1.24 10.86 -6.95
CA ASP A 101 2.62 10.75 -7.43
C ASP A 101 2.65 10.22 -8.88
N ALA A 102 1.86 9.18 -9.17
CA ALA A 102 1.74 8.64 -10.52
C ALA A 102 1.19 9.67 -11.51
N MET A 103 0.18 10.45 -11.11
CA MET A 103 -0.39 11.51 -11.94
C MET A 103 0.59 12.67 -12.15
N ALA A 104 1.48 12.96 -11.21
CA ALA A 104 2.56 13.92 -11.39
C ALA A 104 3.55 13.44 -12.47
N ILE A 105 3.95 12.16 -12.41
CA ILE A 105 4.81 11.54 -13.44
C ILE A 105 4.14 11.62 -14.81
N VAL A 106 2.87 11.22 -14.94
CA VAL A 106 2.12 11.27 -16.22
C VAL A 106 2.03 12.68 -16.79
N ARG A 107 1.99 13.73 -15.95
CA ARG A 107 2.01 15.12 -16.42
C ARG A 107 3.34 15.49 -17.07
N GLU A 108 4.45 14.95 -16.58
CA GLU A 108 5.79 15.26 -17.06
C GLU A 108 6.21 14.36 -18.23
N THR A 109 5.86 13.08 -18.19
CA THR A 109 6.38 12.04 -19.11
C THR A 109 5.43 11.67 -20.24
N CYS A 110 4.38 12.46 -20.46
CA CYS A 110 3.30 12.20 -21.44
C CYS A 110 2.38 11.01 -21.07
N VAL A 111 1.40 10.75 -21.94
CA VAL A 111 0.34 9.74 -21.78
C VAL A 111 0.95 8.34 -21.65
N PRO A 112 0.51 7.51 -20.68
CA PRO A 112 0.98 6.14 -20.55
C PRO A 112 0.64 5.32 -21.81
N ASN A 113 1.65 4.63 -22.34
CA ASN A 113 1.56 3.84 -23.57
C ASN A 113 1.53 2.32 -23.34
N LEU A 114 1.93 1.86 -22.15
CA LEU A 114 2.10 0.45 -21.81
C LEU A 114 1.46 0.15 -20.45
N PHE A 115 0.55 -0.84 -20.44
CA PHE A 115 -0.08 -1.36 -19.24
C PHE A 115 0.17 -2.87 -19.17
N ILE A 116 0.89 -3.31 -18.15
CA ILE A 116 1.21 -4.73 -17.92
C ILE A 116 0.55 -5.15 -16.62
N THR A 117 -0.14 -6.29 -16.64
CA THR A 117 -0.70 -6.94 -15.45
C THR A 117 -0.01 -8.29 -15.29
N MET A 118 0.68 -8.47 -14.16
CA MET A 118 1.30 -9.74 -13.79
C MET A 118 0.51 -10.36 -12.63
N THR A 119 -0.05 -11.54 -12.85
CA THR A 119 -0.80 -12.29 -11.84
C THR A 119 0.02 -13.49 -11.40
N CYS A 120 0.11 -13.72 -10.10
CA CYS A 120 0.79 -14.90 -9.58
C CYS A 120 0.07 -16.18 -10.02
N ASN A 121 0.80 -17.14 -10.58
CA ASN A 121 0.26 -18.44 -10.95
C ASN A 121 0.66 -19.49 -9.90
N PRO A 122 -0.29 -20.07 -9.14
CA PRO A 122 0.03 -21.09 -8.14
C PRO A 122 0.56 -22.40 -8.76
N ASN A 123 0.45 -22.56 -10.09
CA ASN A 123 0.95 -23.73 -10.78
C ASN A 123 2.41 -23.65 -11.22
N TRP A 124 3.12 -22.56 -10.92
CA TRP A 124 4.53 -22.43 -11.25
C TRP A 124 5.38 -23.55 -10.64
N PRO A 125 6.34 -24.11 -11.39
CA PRO A 125 7.15 -25.24 -10.92
C PRO A 125 7.92 -24.90 -9.64
N GLU A 126 8.41 -23.67 -9.50
CA GLU A 126 9.10 -23.16 -8.31
C GLU A 126 8.22 -23.25 -7.05
N ILE A 127 6.91 -23.06 -7.20
CA ILE A 127 5.95 -23.21 -6.11
C ILE A 127 5.67 -24.69 -5.85
N LYS A 128 5.37 -25.47 -6.90
CA LYS A 128 5.00 -26.89 -6.77
C LYS A 128 6.11 -27.75 -6.18
N GLU A 129 7.35 -27.52 -6.58
CA GLU A 129 8.51 -28.29 -6.11
C GLU A 129 8.86 -28.01 -4.65
N ASN A 130 8.53 -26.82 -4.14
CA ASN A 130 8.80 -26.38 -2.77
C ASN A 130 7.59 -26.55 -1.83
N LEU A 131 6.45 -27.04 -2.33
CA LEU A 131 5.29 -27.39 -1.51
C LEU A 131 5.48 -28.77 -0.87
N ARG A 132 5.09 -28.91 0.40
CA ARG A 132 5.08 -30.23 1.05
C ARG A 132 3.91 -31.06 0.54
N ARG A 133 3.99 -32.38 0.72
CA ARG A 133 2.90 -33.29 0.35
C ARG A 133 1.59 -32.87 1.05
N GLY A 134 0.59 -32.52 0.25
CA GLY A 134 -0.74 -32.12 0.73
C GLY A 134 -0.91 -30.64 1.05
N GLU A 135 0.14 -29.82 0.97
CA GLU A 135 0.02 -28.35 1.09
C GLU A 135 -0.46 -27.75 -0.24
N GLN A 136 -1.28 -26.70 -0.15
CA GLN A 136 -1.64 -25.85 -1.28
C GLN A 136 -0.83 -24.56 -1.29
N ALA A 137 -0.75 -23.91 -2.45
CA ALA A 137 -0.09 -22.61 -2.58
C ALA A 137 -0.69 -21.54 -1.63
N SER A 138 -1.99 -21.62 -1.34
CA SER A 138 -2.67 -20.76 -0.36
C SER A 138 -2.13 -20.91 1.06
N ASP A 139 -1.61 -22.08 1.42
CA ASP A 139 -1.14 -22.39 2.78
C ASP A 139 0.29 -21.86 3.02
N ARG A 140 1.01 -21.56 1.94
CA ARG A 140 2.40 -21.08 1.93
C ARG A 140 2.52 -19.74 1.19
N PRO A 141 1.85 -18.66 1.66
CA PRO A 141 1.86 -17.36 0.98
C PRO A 141 3.27 -16.75 0.93
N ASP A 142 4.16 -17.12 1.84
CA ASP A 142 5.58 -16.73 1.82
C ASP A 142 6.32 -17.29 0.58
N LEU A 143 6.05 -18.55 0.22
CA LEU A 143 6.64 -19.19 -0.96
C LEU A 143 6.12 -18.53 -2.23
N VAL A 144 4.79 -18.38 -2.33
CA VAL A 144 4.12 -17.73 -3.46
C VAL A 144 4.65 -16.31 -3.65
N LEU A 145 4.76 -15.53 -2.57
CA LEU A 145 5.28 -14.17 -2.61
C LEU A 145 6.73 -14.14 -3.10
N ARG A 146 7.59 -15.04 -2.61
CA ARG A 146 9.00 -15.07 -3.03
C ARG A 146 9.15 -15.34 -4.52
N VAL A 147 8.43 -16.32 -5.05
CA VAL A 147 8.45 -16.64 -6.48
C VAL A 147 7.90 -15.46 -7.29
N PHE A 148 6.77 -14.90 -6.89
CA PHE A 148 6.20 -13.71 -7.55
C PHE A 148 7.18 -12.52 -7.57
N MET A 149 7.89 -12.27 -6.47
CA MET A 149 8.88 -11.17 -6.41
C MET A 149 10.11 -11.45 -7.29
N GLN A 150 10.48 -12.71 -7.50
CA GLN A 150 11.54 -13.08 -8.45
C GLN A 150 11.08 -12.80 -9.89
N GLU A 151 9.89 -13.26 -10.28
CA GLU A 151 9.31 -12.97 -11.60
C GLU A 151 9.14 -11.47 -11.83
N LEU A 152 8.67 -10.74 -10.82
CA LEU A 152 8.52 -9.28 -10.89
C LEU A 152 9.86 -8.58 -11.08
N LYS A 153 10.93 -9.10 -10.47
CA LYS A 153 12.27 -8.55 -10.63
C LYS A 153 12.78 -8.75 -12.04
N VAL A 154 12.60 -9.93 -12.62
CA VAL A 154 12.97 -10.23 -14.02
C VAL A 154 12.20 -9.32 -14.96
N LEU A 155 10.87 -9.22 -14.82
CA LEU A 155 10.06 -8.31 -15.61
C LEU A 155 10.53 -6.85 -15.50
N ASN A 156 10.89 -6.40 -14.29
CA ASN A 156 11.40 -5.05 -14.12
C ASN A 156 12.74 -4.83 -14.80
N GLN A 157 13.63 -5.82 -14.79
CA GLN A 157 14.91 -5.77 -15.49
C GLN A 157 14.70 -5.65 -17.01
N ASP A 158 13.83 -6.49 -17.58
CA ASP A 158 13.49 -6.44 -19.00
C ASP A 158 12.91 -5.08 -19.41
N LEU A 159 12.09 -4.48 -18.53
CA LEU A 159 11.52 -3.15 -18.74
C LEU A 159 12.58 -2.04 -18.64
N ASP A 160 13.56 -2.19 -17.76
CA ASP A 160 14.63 -1.20 -17.56
C ASP A 160 15.68 -1.24 -18.68
N GLU A 161 15.85 -2.39 -19.35
CA GLU A 161 16.65 -2.51 -20.58
C GLU A 161 15.97 -1.85 -21.79
N GLY A 162 14.65 -1.68 -21.74
CA GLY A 162 13.87 -0.96 -22.74
C GLY A 162 14.02 0.57 -22.62
N GLU A 163 13.58 1.28 -23.65
CA GLU A 163 13.54 2.75 -23.64
C GLU A 163 12.24 3.24 -22.96
N LEU A 164 12.15 3.05 -21.64
CA LEU A 164 11.06 3.57 -20.80
C LEU A 164 11.45 4.90 -20.14
N GLY A 165 10.63 5.94 -20.32
CA GLY A 165 10.86 7.23 -19.68
C GLY A 165 10.54 7.22 -18.18
N ALA A 166 9.42 6.62 -17.79
CA ALA A 166 9.05 6.41 -16.39
C ALA A 166 8.17 5.17 -16.23
N LYS A 167 8.29 4.53 -15.06
CA LYS A 167 7.57 3.31 -14.69
C LYS A 167 6.95 3.49 -13.31
N VAL A 168 5.65 3.24 -13.23
CA VAL A 168 4.91 3.16 -11.97
C VAL A 168 4.32 1.76 -11.89
N HIS A 169 4.56 1.06 -10.79
CA HIS A 169 3.98 -0.25 -10.56
C HIS A 169 3.39 -0.34 -9.14
N VAL A 170 2.35 -1.16 -9.01
CA VAL A 170 1.69 -1.46 -7.74
C VAL A 170 1.59 -2.98 -7.65
N VAL A 171 1.91 -3.52 -6.47
CA VAL A 171 1.71 -4.93 -6.14
C VAL A 171 0.55 -5.02 -5.16
N GLU A 172 -0.48 -5.75 -5.55
CA GLU A 172 -1.66 -5.98 -4.71
C GLU A 172 -1.74 -7.44 -4.27
N TYR A 173 -1.99 -7.63 -2.98
CA TYR A 173 -2.20 -8.94 -2.40
C TYR A 173 -3.69 -9.26 -2.39
N GLN A 174 -4.05 -10.33 -3.09
CA GLN A 174 -5.41 -10.87 -3.06
C GLN A 174 -5.72 -11.41 -1.66
N LYS A 175 -6.97 -11.22 -1.22
CA LYS A 175 -7.49 -11.72 0.07
C LYS A 175 -7.98 -13.15 -0.04
#